data_AF-A0A1D8T951-F1
#
_entry.id   AF-A0A1D8T951-F1
#
_cell.length_a   1.000
_cell.length_b   1.000
_cell.length_c   1.000
_cell.angle_alpha   90.00
_cell.angle_beta   90.00
_cell.angle_gamma   90.00
#
_symmetry.space_group_name_H-M   'P 1'
#
loop_
_entity.id
_entity.type
_entity.pdbx_description
1 polymer ?
#
loop_
_entity_poly.entity_id
_entity_poly.type
_entity_poly.pdbx_seq_one_letter_code
_entity_poly.pdbx_strand_id
1 'polypeptide(L)'
;MKSVHRWAGIAATATTLAAGTLLVPGGVASALPSLTGDNVKTTDINFGTMCQLIGPNRKPNTGTAFTGGASGTGANEWGVQITAPESVERGQEFTYRIQPDPITTHKILDNGSLVLWRDIRYDVDIPPGTEFVSAKVASDPTTPFENTPKITRIDPNGKQNDNGSILRMDINEDGRLTDLESDESLSTGTHINGWVSKKNPGFLTFPAMDITLRPGDAGTVIEPTLRISTDSDPDANTFGSADNFFRTIAVSHNNAGDSDTIVYCAPLDPPPSEVVAGLLHPELLRPQVNAGGMPLASIKVVD
;
A
#
# COMPACT_ATOMS: atom_id res chain seq x y z
N MET A 1 -3.35 -61.89 32.89
CA MET A 1 -3.23 -62.63 31.61
C MET A 1 -4.63 -63.00 31.12
N LYS A 2 -4.91 -62.84 29.82
CA LYS A 2 -6.22 -62.59 29.12
C LYS A 2 -6.37 -61.08 28.81
N SER A 3 -6.73 -60.62 27.62
CA SER A 3 -7.34 -61.24 26.44
C SER A 3 -6.86 -60.53 25.17
N VAL A 4 -6.83 -61.26 24.05
CA VAL A 4 -6.63 -60.74 22.69
C VAL A 4 -8.00 -60.34 22.13
N HIS A 5 -8.11 -59.15 21.53
CA HIS A 5 -9.08 -58.94 20.46
C HIS A 5 -8.44 -58.24 19.26
N ARG A 6 -8.58 -58.92 18.11
CA ARG A 6 -8.29 -58.46 16.75
C ARG A 6 -9.20 -57.27 16.41
N TRP A 7 -8.81 -56.45 15.44
CA TRP A 7 -9.46 -56.39 14.12
C TRP A 7 -8.73 -55.41 13.17
N ALA A 8 -8.87 -55.72 11.88
CA ALA A 8 -8.42 -55.08 10.63
C ALA A 8 -8.02 -53.59 10.71
N GLY A 9 -6.99 -53.11 10.04
CA GLY A 9 -6.52 -53.47 8.71
C GLY A 9 -7.06 -52.44 7.70
N ILE A 10 -6.32 -51.33 7.50
CA ILE A 10 -6.40 -50.50 6.30
C ILE A 10 -4.96 -50.14 5.92
N ALA A 11 -4.53 -50.63 4.76
CA ALA A 11 -3.28 -50.26 4.14
C ALA A 11 -3.37 -48.80 3.67
N ALA A 12 -2.60 -47.91 4.29
CA ALA A 12 -2.31 -46.60 3.74
C ALA A 12 -1.01 -46.71 2.93
N THR A 13 -1.17 -46.58 1.62
CA THR A 13 -0.10 -46.38 0.64
C THR A 13 0.77 -45.20 1.08
N ALA A 14 2.04 -45.49 1.34
CA ALA A 14 3.06 -44.50 1.62
C ALA A 14 3.29 -43.64 0.36
N THR A 15 2.86 -42.39 0.40
CA THR A 15 3.50 -41.31 -0.37
C THR A 15 4.44 -40.60 0.59
N THR A 16 5.73 -40.81 0.37
CA THR A 16 6.83 -40.15 1.06
C THR A 16 6.74 -38.64 0.83
N LEU A 17 6.17 -37.93 1.80
CA LEU A 17 6.41 -36.49 1.95
C LEU A 17 7.86 -36.33 2.41
N ALA A 18 8.73 -35.99 1.46
CA ALA A 18 10.03 -35.44 1.76
C ALA A 18 9.79 -34.15 2.58
N ALA A 19 10.13 -34.22 3.87
CA ALA A 19 10.16 -33.09 4.77
C ALA A 19 11.31 -32.15 4.34
N GLY A 20 11.03 -31.31 3.37
CA GLY A 20 11.76 -30.08 3.12
C GLY A 20 10.97 -28.95 3.75
N THR A 21 11.35 -28.53 4.96
CA THR A 21 10.92 -27.26 5.55
C THR A 21 11.37 -26.13 4.64
N LEU A 22 10.52 -25.75 3.66
CA LEU A 22 10.62 -24.46 3.01
C LEU A 22 10.10 -23.43 4.01
N LEU A 23 11.03 -22.76 4.68
CA LEU A 23 10.76 -21.48 5.34
C LEU A 23 10.46 -20.47 4.23
N VAL A 24 9.21 -20.37 3.82
CA VAL A 24 8.72 -19.24 3.03
C VAL A 24 8.76 -18.02 3.95
N PRO A 25 9.52 -16.96 3.65
CA PRO A 25 9.47 -15.74 4.45
C PRO A 25 8.09 -15.12 4.28
N GLY A 26 7.30 -15.13 5.35
CA GLY A 26 6.44 -14.04 5.81
C GLY A 26 5.38 -13.43 4.89
N GLY A 27 5.22 -13.87 3.65
CA GLY A 27 4.12 -13.46 2.80
C GLY A 27 2.83 -14.00 3.39
N VAL A 28 2.06 -13.14 4.04
CA VAL A 28 0.64 -13.42 4.27
C VAL A 28 0.00 -13.55 2.90
N ALA A 29 -0.13 -14.79 2.41
CA ALA A 29 -0.88 -15.07 1.21
C ALA A 29 -2.34 -14.65 1.48
N SER A 30 -2.67 -13.42 1.09
CA SER A 30 -4.05 -12.94 1.08
C SER A 30 -4.77 -13.77 0.01
N ALA A 31 -5.72 -14.61 0.43
CA ALA A 31 -6.49 -15.46 -0.47
C ALA A 31 -7.64 -14.65 -1.10
N LEU A 32 -7.34 -13.47 -1.67
CA LEU A 32 -8.34 -12.70 -2.38
C LEU A 32 -8.85 -13.50 -3.59
N PRO A 33 -10.14 -13.38 -3.94
CA PRO A 33 -10.68 -14.04 -5.13
C PRO A 33 -9.90 -13.64 -6.37
N SER A 34 -9.60 -14.59 -7.25
CA SER A 34 -8.96 -14.29 -8.54
C SER A 34 -9.80 -13.29 -9.33
N LEU A 35 -9.14 -12.32 -9.98
CA LEU A 35 -9.82 -11.46 -10.94
C LEU A 35 -10.31 -12.28 -12.13
N THR A 36 -11.49 -11.95 -12.62
CA THR A 36 -12.07 -12.56 -13.83
C THR A 36 -11.48 -11.92 -15.07
N GLY A 37 -10.96 -12.74 -16.00
CA GLY A 37 -10.42 -12.30 -17.28
C GLY A 37 -9.43 -13.30 -17.86
N ASP A 38 -9.19 -13.23 -19.17
CA ASP A 38 -8.15 -14.00 -19.84
C ASP A 38 -6.77 -13.37 -19.59
N ASN A 39 -5.73 -14.19 -19.48
CA ASN A 39 -4.32 -13.75 -19.35
C ASN A 39 -4.06 -12.70 -18.25
N VAL A 40 -4.73 -12.87 -17.10
CA VAL A 40 -4.47 -12.04 -15.92
C VAL A 40 -3.13 -12.44 -15.29
N LYS A 41 -2.25 -11.46 -15.10
CA LYS A 41 -0.93 -11.64 -14.51
C LYS A 41 -0.82 -10.84 -13.21
N THR A 42 -0.26 -11.48 -12.19
CA THR A 42 0.15 -10.82 -10.94
C THR A 42 1.63 -10.50 -11.00
N THR A 43 1.98 -9.26 -10.69
CA THR A 43 3.36 -8.75 -10.64
C THR A 43 3.57 -8.04 -9.31
N ASP A 44 4.67 -8.36 -8.62
CA ASP A 44 5.08 -7.67 -7.40
C ASP A 44 6.11 -6.60 -7.76
N ILE A 45 5.79 -5.34 -7.47
CA ILE A 45 6.64 -4.19 -7.71
C ILE A 45 7.20 -3.72 -6.36
N ASN A 46 8.53 -3.57 -6.28
CA ASN A 46 9.20 -3.07 -5.07
C ASN A 46 9.87 -1.73 -5.38
N PHE A 47 9.78 -0.80 -4.45
CA PHE A 47 10.32 0.54 -4.59
C PHE A 47 10.81 1.07 -3.24
N GLY A 48 11.79 1.96 -3.28
CA GLY A 48 12.15 2.74 -2.09
C GLY A 48 11.05 3.74 -1.78
N THR A 49 10.97 4.21 -0.55
CA THR A 49 10.07 5.28 -0.14
C THR A 49 10.85 6.33 0.62
N MET A 50 10.40 7.58 0.54
CA MET A 50 10.94 8.65 1.37
C MET A 50 9.82 9.19 2.23
N CYS A 51 9.96 9.01 3.55
CA CYS A 51 8.94 9.35 4.52
C CYS A 51 9.35 10.54 5.41
N GLN A 52 8.47 11.53 5.54
CA GLN A 52 8.59 12.58 6.54
C GLN A 52 7.76 12.25 7.76
N LEU A 53 8.36 12.37 8.94
CA LEU A 53 7.71 12.18 10.22
C LEU A 53 7.45 13.55 10.86
N ILE A 54 6.21 13.89 11.13
CA ILE A 54 5.84 15.12 11.84
C ILE A 54 5.35 14.73 13.23
N GLY A 55 6.24 14.90 14.21
CA GLY A 55 5.91 14.63 15.62
C GLY A 55 5.05 15.72 16.27
N PRO A 56 4.71 15.57 17.56
CA PRO A 56 3.75 16.43 18.27
C PRO A 56 4.16 17.90 18.35
N ASN A 57 5.46 18.21 18.28
CA ASN A 57 5.97 19.59 18.27
C ASN A 57 5.98 20.22 16.86
N ARG A 58 5.34 19.58 15.87
CA ARG A 58 5.34 19.96 14.44
C ARG A 58 6.75 20.14 13.85
N LYS A 59 7.75 19.48 14.44
CA LYS A 59 9.10 19.48 13.90
C LYS A 59 9.24 18.30 12.95
N PRO A 60 9.54 18.54 11.67
CA PRO A 60 9.80 17.47 10.73
C PRO A 60 11.07 16.74 11.16
N ASN A 61 10.95 15.43 11.31
CA ASN A 61 12.06 14.52 11.53
C ASN A 61 12.21 13.63 10.29
N THR A 62 13.45 13.39 9.90
CA THR A 62 13.80 12.38 8.90
C THR A 62 14.20 11.10 9.62
N GLY A 63 13.61 9.98 9.23
CA GLY A 63 13.85 8.69 9.88
C GLY A 63 13.30 7.53 9.06
N THR A 64 13.58 6.31 9.52
CA THR A 64 12.96 5.11 8.97
C THR A 64 11.56 4.97 9.57
N ALA A 65 10.52 5.23 8.76
CA ALA A 65 9.14 5.08 9.22
C ALA A 65 8.77 3.60 9.36
N PHE A 66 9.26 2.77 8.44
CA PHE A 66 8.99 1.34 8.40
C PHE A 66 10.06 0.57 7.62
N THR A 67 10.04 -0.74 7.79
CA THR A 67 10.61 -1.74 6.89
C THR A 67 9.49 -2.44 6.13
N GLY A 68 9.71 -2.79 4.87
CA GLY A 68 8.67 -3.35 4.03
C GLY A 68 9.18 -3.91 2.71
N GLY A 69 8.23 -4.10 1.77
CA GLY A 69 8.46 -4.71 0.46
C GLY A 69 8.44 -6.24 0.49
N ALA A 70 8.55 -6.88 -0.67
CA ALA A 70 8.53 -8.34 -0.85
C ALA A 70 9.64 -9.07 -0.06
N SER A 71 10.73 -8.37 0.29
CA SER A 71 11.81 -8.90 1.14
C SER A 71 11.49 -8.82 2.64
N GLY A 72 10.54 -7.97 3.04
CA GLY A 72 10.14 -7.71 4.42
C GLY A 72 11.23 -7.11 5.32
N THR A 73 12.35 -6.65 4.77
CA THR A 73 13.54 -6.28 5.55
C THR A 73 14.20 -4.96 5.17
N GLY A 74 13.85 -4.36 4.03
CA GLY A 74 14.44 -3.11 3.56
C GLY A 74 13.92 -1.89 4.31
N ALA A 75 14.83 -1.04 4.78
CA ALA A 75 14.47 0.21 5.47
C ALA A 75 13.86 1.20 4.49
N ASN A 76 12.64 1.66 4.78
CA ASN A 76 11.82 2.47 3.86
C ASN A 76 11.66 1.83 2.48
N GLU A 77 11.73 0.50 2.36
CA GLU A 77 11.27 -0.20 1.17
C GLU A 77 9.79 -0.51 1.31
N TRP A 78 9.05 -0.40 0.22
CA TRP A 78 7.68 -0.86 0.13
C TRP A 78 7.45 -1.55 -1.21
N GLY A 79 6.28 -2.14 -1.36
CA GLY A 79 5.92 -2.89 -2.54
C GLY A 79 4.42 -2.92 -2.71
N VAL A 80 4.04 -3.19 -3.94
CA VAL A 80 2.65 -3.29 -4.36
C VAL A 80 2.55 -4.48 -5.29
N GLN A 81 1.60 -5.36 -4.99
CA GLN A 81 1.17 -6.38 -5.90
C GLN A 81 0.11 -5.80 -6.83
N ILE A 82 0.34 -5.87 -8.13
CA ILE A 82 -0.66 -5.55 -9.16
C ILE A 82 -1.08 -6.80 -9.89
N THR A 83 -2.38 -7.01 -10.02
CA THR A 83 -2.96 -8.09 -10.82
C THR A 83 -3.79 -7.50 -11.93
N ALA A 84 -3.38 -7.68 -13.18
CA ALA A 84 -3.99 -7.05 -14.34
C ALA A 84 -3.94 -7.97 -15.58
N PRO A 85 -4.88 -7.82 -16.53
CA PRO A 85 -4.74 -8.47 -17.84
C PRO A 85 -3.55 -7.89 -18.60
N GLU A 86 -2.87 -8.70 -19.43
CA GLU A 86 -1.80 -8.22 -20.29
C GLU A 86 -2.30 -7.34 -21.46
N SER A 87 -3.55 -7.56 -21.88
CA SER A 87 -4.22 -6.80 -22.93
C SER A 87 -5.73 -6.77 -22.75
N VAL A 88 -6.38 -5.74 -23.27
CA VAL A 88 -7.84 -5.54 -23.19
C VAL A 88 -8.38 -5.01 -24.52
N GLU A 89 -9.62 -5.36 -24.86
CA GLU A 89 -10.28 -4.85 -26.06
C GLU A 89 -10.77 -3.41 -25.86
N ARG A 90 -10.69 -2.61 -26.93
CA ARG A 90 -11.14 -1.22 -26.95
C ARG A 90 -12.59 -1.08 -26.49
N GLY A 91 -12.85 -0.20 -25.52
CA GLY A 91 -14.20 0.04 -25.01
C GLY A 91 -14.79 -1.10 -24.16
N GLN A 92 -14.08 -2.22 -23.96
CA GLN A 92 -14.52 -3.30 -23.08
C GLN A 92 -14.03 -3.07 -21.64
N GLU A 93 -14.95 -3.15 -20.68
CA GLU A 93 -14.59 -3.01 -19.27
C GLU A 93 -13.62 -4.11 -18.83
N PHE A 94 -12.59 -3.71 -18.10
CA PHE A 94 -11.68 -4.62 -17.43
C PHE A 94 -11.44 -4.17 -16.00
N THR A 95 -10.96 -5.09 -15.17
CA THR A 95 -10.58 -4.78 -13.78
C THR A 95 -9.13 -5.14 -13.56
N TYR A 96 -8.40 -4.26 -12.89
CA TYR A 96 -7.11 -4.59 -12.29
C TYR A 96 -7.19 -4.42 -10.78
N ARG A 97 -6.30 -5.11 -10.06
CA ARG A 97 -6.21 -5.06 -8.60
C ARG A 97 -4.86 -4.49 -8.20
N ILE A 98 -4.88 -3.53 -7.28
CA ILE A 98 -3.69 -3.03 -6.59
C ILE A 98 -3.80 -3.43 -5.12
N GLN A 99 -2.79 -4.11 -4.59
CA GLN A 99 -2.67 -4.48 -3.19
C GLN A 99 -1.31 -4.04 -2.65
N PRO A 100 -1.24 -3.08 -1.73
CA PRO A 100 0.01 -2.75 -1.07
C PRO A 100 0.52 -3.92 -0.21
N ASP A 101 1.83 -4.14 -0.24
CA ASP A 101 2.49 -5.12 0.62
C ASP A 101 2.37 -4.69 2.09
N PRO A 102 2.39 -5.64 3.04
CA PRO A 102 2.45 -5.28 4.43
C PRO A 102 3.74 -4.52 4.78
N ILE A 103 3.64 -3.63 5.75
CA ILE A 103 4.79 -2.92 6.32
C ILE A 103 4.96 -3.27 7.80
N THR A 104 6.21 -3.30 8.24
CA THR A 104 6.58 -3.45 9.65
C THR A 104 7.22 -2.16 10.11
N THR A 105 6.76 -1.58 11.20
CA THR A 105 7.17 -0.21 11.52
C THR A 105 8.35 -0.19 12.45
N HIS A 106 9.32 0.66 12.11
CA HIS A 106 10.46 0.94 12.96
C HIS A 106 10.13 2.14 13.84
N LYS A 107 10.66 2.15 15.07
CA LYS A 107 10.45 3.18 16.11
C LYS A 107 10.16 4.57 15.52
N ILE A 108 8.89 4.96 15.52
CA ILE A 108 8.44 6.23 14.94
C ILE A 108 8.80 7.41 15.86
N LEU A 109 9.13 7.12 17.12
CA LEU A 109 9.77 8.02 18.08
C LEU A 109 10.90 7.29 18.83
N ASP A 110 11.99 7.99 19.12
CA ASP A 110 13.23 7.44 19.70
C ASP A 110 13.04 6.77 21.08
N ASN A 111 11.92 7.06 21.78
CA ASN A 111 11.66 6.61 23.15
C ASN A 111 10.25 6.03 23.38
N GLY A 112 9.44 5.83 22.34
CA GLY A 112 8.06 5.37 22.44
C GLY A 112 7.84 3.97 21.85
N SER A 113 6.79 3.30 22.33
CA SER A 113 6.27 2.09 21.70
C SER A 113 5.03 2.44 20.88
N LEU A 114 4.96 1.97 19.65
CA LEU A 114 3.77 2.14 18.82
C LEU A 114 2.58 1.42 19.46
N VAL A 115 1.48 2.14 19.60
CA VAL A 115 0.23 1.64 20.19
C VAL A 115 -0.77 1.31 19.09
N LEU A 116 -0.99 2.23 18.15
CA LEU A 116 -2.00 2.09 17.11
C LEU A 116 -1.72 2.99 15.89
N TRP A 117 -2.45 2.74 14.82
CA TRP A 117 -2.49 3.50 13.56
C TRP A 117 -3.82 4.20 13.39
N ARG A 118 -3.85 5.41 12.83
CA ARG A 118 -5.08 6.13 12.47
C ARG A 118 -4.93 6.79 11.12
N ASP A 119 -6.07 7.11 10.53
CA ASP A 119 -6.15 7.86 9.28
C ASP A 119 -5.22 7.33 8.19
N ILE A 120 -5.22 6.00 8.00
CA ILE A 120 -4.41 5.35 6.98
C ILE A 120 -5.04 5.66 5.63
N ARG A 121 -4.23 6.20 4.72
CA ARG A 121 -4.63 6.54 3.37
C ARG A 121 -3.57 6.08 2.39
N TYR A 122 -4.02 5.55 1.26
CA TYR A 122 -3.16 5.44 0.09
C TYR A 122 -3.89 5.76 -1.21
N ASP A 123 -3.18 6.41 -2.11
CA ASP A 123 -3.72 7.01 -3.32
C ASP A 123 -3.12 6.36 -4.56
N VAL A 124 -3.96 6.15 -5.57
CA VAL A 124 -3.60 5.66 -6.91
C VAL A 124 -4.19 6.58 -7.96
N ASP A 125 -3.49 6.76 -9.07
CA ASP A 125 -4.04 7.54 -10.18
C ASP A 125 -4.95 6.66 -11.06
N ILE A 126 -6.00 7.29 -11.59
CA ILE A 126 -6.78 6.74 -12.68
C ILE A 126 -5.94 6.93 -13.95
N PRO A 127 -5.56 5.85 -14.65
CA PRO A 127 -4.70 5.94 -15.82
C PRO A 127 -5.29 6.86 -16.91
N PRO A 128 -4.48 7.70 -17.55
CA PRO A 128 -4.93 8.51 -18.67
C PRO A 128 -5.41 7.61 -19.84
N GLY A 129 -6.31 8.14 -20.67
CA GLY A 129 -6.87 7.38 -21.80
C GLY A 129 -7.88 6.30 -21.39
N THR A 130 -8.37 6.32 -20.14
CA THR A 130 -9.40 5.41 -19.65
C THR A 130 -10.61 6.17 -19.10
N GLU A 131 -11.78 5.54 -19.16
CA GLU A 131 -12.98 5.98 -18.47
C GLU A 131 -13.13 5.17 -17.17
N PHE A 132 -13.25 5.86 -16.03
CA PHE A 132 -13.48 5.23 -14.74
C PHE A 132 -14.91 4.69 -14.63
N VAL A 133 -15.05 3.41 -14.30
CA VAL A 133 -16.36 2.75 -14.13
C VAL A 133 -16.69 2.55 -12.65
N SER A 134 -15.81 1.88 -11.90
CA SER A 134 -16.00 1.66 -10.47
C SER A 134 -14.71 1.29 -9.75
N ALA A 135 -14.68 1.45 -8.43
CA ALA A 135 -13.65 0.89 -7.57
C ALA A 135 -14.29 0.22 -6.35
N LYS A 136 -13.73 -0.91 -5.93
CA LYS A 136 -14.24 -1.70 -4.79
C LYS A 136 -13.09 -2.11 -3.88
N VAL A 137 -13.37 -2.11 -2.58
CA VAL A 137 -12.44 -2.66 -1.60
C VAL A 137 -12.42 -4.18 -1.77
N ALA A 138 -11.27 -4.71 -2.16
CA ALA A 138 -10.99 -6.13 -2.19
C ALA A 138 -10.18 -6.48 -0.94
N SER A 139 -10.88 -6.85 0.12
CA SER A 139 -10.26 -7.31 1.37
C SER A 139 -10.71 -8.72 1.70
N ASP A 140 -9.84 -9.49 2.32
CA ASP A 140 -10.27 -10.70 3.01
C ASP A 140 -11.19 -10.24 4.17
N PRO A 141 -12.40 -10.81 4.35
CA PRO A 141 -13.27 -10.47 5.49
C PRO A 141 -12.63 -10.71 6.87
N THR A 142 -11.51 -11.43 6.93
CA THR A 142 -10.69 -11.63 8.14
C THR A 142 -9.64 -10.53 8.34
N THR A 143 -9.50 -9.61 7.40
CA THR A 143 -8.54 -8.49 7.50
C THR A 143 -8.95 -7.62 8.68
N PRO A 144 -8.08 -7.39 9.67
CA PRO A 144 -8.52 -7.03 11.01
C PRO A 144 -8.78 -5.53 11.18
N PHE A 145 -9.40 -4.85 10.21
CA PHE A 145 -9.76 -3.44 10.37
C PHE A 145 -11.01 -3.31 11.23
N GLU A 146 -10.93 -2.53 12.31
CA GLU A 146 -12.10 -2.18 13.12
C GLU A 146 -13.04 -1.23 12.36
N ASN A 147 -12.48 -0.42 11.46
CA ASN A 147 -13.22 0.46 10.56
C ASN A 147 -13.35 -0.17 9.16
N THR A 148 -14.44 0.14 8.47
CA THR A 148 -14.66 -0.34 7.09
C THR A 148 -13.83 0.51 6.13
N PRO A 149 -12.87 -0.06 5.37
CA PRO A 149 -12.17 0.70 4.34
C PRO A 149 -13.13 1.25 3.29
N LYS A 150 -12.85 2.44 2.75
CA LYS A 150 -13.66 3.11 1.73
C LYS A 150 -12.76 3.60 0.61
N ILE A 151 -13.26 3.53 -0.62
CA ILE A 151 -12.58 4.13 -1.77
C ILE A 151 -13.35 5.38 -2.18
N THR A 152 -12.64 6.51 -2.27
CA THR A 152 -13.19 7.80 -2.66
C THR A 152 -12.45 8.33 -3.88
N ARG A 153 -13.18 8.88 -4.85
CA ARG A 153 -12.59 9.62 -5.96
C ARG A 153 -12.34 11.06 -5.54
N ILE A 154 -11.11 11.54 -5.70
CA ILE A 154 -10.69 12.87 -5.23
C ILE A 154 -10.01 13.67 -6.34
N ASP A 155 -10.11 14.99 -6.23
CA ASP A 155 -9.30 15.92 -7.01
C ASP A 155 -7.88 16.05 -6.42
N PRO A 156 -6.96 16.73 -7.12
CA PRO A 156 -5.59 16.97 -6.63
C PRO A 156 -5.50 17.69 -5.28
N ASN A 157 -6.55 18.40 -4.83
CA ASN A 157 -6.57 19.03 -3.51
C ASN A 157 -7.10 18.09 -2.42
N GLY A 158 -7.27 16.80 -2.75
CA GLY A 158 -7.79 15.78 -1.87
C GLY A 158 -9.27 15.92 -1.54
N LYS A 159 -10.03 16.72 -2.30
CA LYS A 159 -11.48 16.88 -2.09
C LYS A 159 -12.23 15.85 -2.92
N GLN A 160 -13.29 15.28 -2.34
CA GLN A 160 -14.15 14.34 -3.07
C GLN A 160 -14.68 15.00 -4.34
N ASN A 161 -14.45 14.33 -5.46
CA ASN A 161 -14.82 14.83 -6.78
C ASN A 161 -15.11 13.66 -7.72
N ASP A 162 -16.34 13.60 -8.24
CA ASP A 162 -16.77 12.54 -9.16
C ASP A 162 -15.99 12.52 -10.48
N ASN A 163 -15.28 13.60 -10.81
CA ASN A 163 -14.39 13.73 -11.97
C ASN A 163 -12.90 13.77 -11.59
N GLY A 164 -12.56 13.48 -10.33
CA GLY A 164 -11.19 13.47 -9.84
C GLY A 164 -10.28 12.51 -10.61
N SER A 165 -8.98 12.78 -10.69
CA SER A 165 -8.02 11.88 -11.33
C SER A 165 -7.47 10.81 -10.39
N ILE A 166 -7.80 10.88 -9.10
CA ILE A 166 -7.18 10.06 -8.05
C ILE A 166 -8.24 9.23 -7.35
N LEU A 167 -7.91 7.98 -7.02
CA LEU A 167 -8.66 7.12 -6.12
C LEU A 167 -7.88 6.97 -4.81
N ARG A 168 -8.55 7.27 -3.71
CA ARG A 168 -8.01 7.16 -2.36
C ARG A 168 -8.66 6.00 -1.61
N MET A 169 -7.86 5.10 -1.05
CA MET A 169 -8.33 4.19 -0.01
C MET A 169 -8.19 4.89 1.32
N ASP A 170 -9.30 5.05 2.02
CA ASP A 170 -9.37 5.57 3.38
C ASP A 170 -9.70 4.44 4.35
N ILE A 171 -8.89 4.32 5.40
CA ILE A 171 -9.16 3.48 6.57
C ILE A 171 -9.23 4.41 7.78
N ASN A 172 -10.22 5.32 7.74
CA ASN A 172 -10.46 6.36 8.74
C ASN A 172 -11.49 5.90 9.79
N GLU A 173 -11.60 6.67 10.87
CA GLU A 173 -12.73 6.60 11.80
C GLU A 173 -14.04 7.02 11.10
N ASP A 174 -15.14 6.32 11.38
CA ASP A 174 -16.45 6.66 10.83
C ASP A 174 -16.87 8.10 11.21
N GLY A 175 -17.21 8.91 10.21
CA GLY A 175 -17.69 10.29 10.38
C GLY A 175 -16.60 11.37 10.33
N ARG A 176 -15.33 10.99 10.14
CA ARG A 176 -14.23 11.94 9.96
C ARG A 176 -14.17 12.45 8.52
N LEU A 177 -14.02 13.77 8.35
CA LEU A 177 -13.82 14.39 7.03
C LEU A 177 -12.49 13.91 6.42
N THR A 178 -12.48 13.69 5.12
CA THR A 178 -11.37 13.10 4.36
C THR A 178 -10.69 14.14 3.46
N ASP A 179 -10.52 15.38 3.93
CA ASP A 179 -9.84 16.44 3.19
C ASP A 179 -8.47 16.77 3.81
N LEU A 180 -7.56 17.28 2.98
CA LEU A 180 -6.21 17.66 3.41
C LEU A 180 -6.23 18.82 4.42
N GLU A 181 -7.28 19.66 4.39
CA GLU A 181 -7.42 20.81 5.29
C GLU A 181 -7.77 20.39 6.73
N SER A 182 -8.57 19.34 6.91
CA SER A 182 -8.87 18.79 8.23
C SER A 182 -7.64 18.16 8.90
N ASP A 183 -6.66 17.73 8.11
CA ASP A 183 -5.45 17.03 8.57
C ASP A 183 -4.44 17.94 9.30
N GLU A 184 -4.34 19.20 8.91
CA GLU A 184 -3.46 20.16 9.61
C GLU A 184 -3.98 20.56 11.00
N SER A 185 -5.27 20.27 11.28
CA SER A 185 -5.93 20.58 12.56
C SER A 185 -5.78 19.48 13.63
N LEU A 186 -5.20 18.32 13.28
CA LEU A 186 -5.33 17.07 14.04
C LEU A 186 -4.48 16.96 15.32
N SER A 187 -3.81 18.02 15.76
CA SER A 187 -2.89 17.97 16.91
C SER A 187 -3.56 18.13 18.29
N THR A 188 -4.88 17.98 18.42
CA THR A 188 -5.60 18.27 19.69
C THR A 188 -6.65 17.23 20.13
N GLY A 189 -6.77 16.10 19.42
CA GLY A 189 -7.81 15.10 19.65
C GLY A 189 -7.45 13.99 20.63
N THR A 190 -8.46 13.40 21.27
CA THR A 190 -8.35 12.21 22.13
C THR A 190 -7.99 10.96 21.31
N HIS A 191 -7.09 10.09 21.81
CA HIS A 191 -6.54 8.92 21.09
C HIS A 191 -7.49 7.71 21.01
N ILE A 192 -8.80 7.92 20.84
CA ILE A 192 -9.80 6.91 21.23
C ILE A 192 -10.15 5.85 20.16
N ASN A 193 -9.81 6.01 18.88
CA ASN A 193 -10.30 5.12 17.82
C ASN A 193 -9.26 4.88 16.72
N GLY A 194 -8.36 3.91 16.91
CA GLY A 194 -7.33 3.60 15.93
C GLY A 194 -7.06 2.12 15.79
N TRP A 195 -6.49 1.75 14.65
CA TRP A 195 -6.22 0.38 14.27
C TRP A 195 -5.00 -0.18 14.99
N VAL A 196 -5.19 -1.29 15.69
CA VAL A 196 -4.12 -2.14 16.17
C VAL A 196 -4.21 -3.44 15.41
N SER A 197 -3.13 -3.86 14.74
CA SER A 197 -3.07 -5.25 14.31
C SER A 197 -3.16 -6.12 15.56
N LYS A 198 -4.18 -6.98 15.65
CA LYS A 198 -4.44 -7.86 16.81
C LYS A 198 -3.25 -8.73 17.22
N LYS A 199 -2.22 -8.82 16.37
CA LYS A 199 -1.06 -9.70 16.53
C LYS A 199 0.25 -8.95 16.78
N ASN A 200 0.39 -7.70 16.29
CA ASN A 200 1.59 -6.87 16.43
C ASN A 200 1.28 -5.41 16.01
N PRO A 201 1.23 -4.42 16.93
CA PRO A 201 0.98 -3.02 16.56
C PRO A 201 1.98 -2.49 15.52
N GLY A 202 3.19 -3.06 15.50
CA GLY A 202 4.23 -2.74 14.53
C GLY A 202 4.08 -3.39 13.16
N PHE A 203 2.95 -4.02 12.83
CA PHE A 203 2.72 -4.65 11.53
C PHE A 203 1.40 -4.16 10.94
N LEU A 204 1.44 -3.58 9.74
CA LEU A 204 0.28 -3.05 9.04
C LEU A 204 0.09 -3.79 7.71
N THR A 205 -1.11 -4.33 7.52
CA THR A 205 -1.57 -4.92 6.25
C THR A 205 -2.59 -3.98 5.62
N PHE A 206 -2.71 -4.01 4.29
CA PHE A 206 -3.61 -3.14 3.56
C PHE A 206 -4.67 -3.95 2.81
N PRO A 207 -5.91 -3.42 2.67
CA PRO A 207 -6.86 -3.98 1.72
C PRO A 207 -6.33 -3.76 0.29
N ALA A 208 -6.87 -4.50 -0.68
CA ALA A 208 -6.65 -4.21 -2.09
C ALA A 208 -7.76 -3.31 -2.65
N MET A 209 -7.48 -2.66 -3.78
CA MET A 209 -8.46 -1.98 -4.61
C MET A 209 -8.69 -2.78 -5.89
N ASP A 210 -9.93 -3.16 -6.17
CA ASP A 210 -10.37 -3.60 -7.50
C ASP A 210 -10.87 -2.39 -8.27
N ILE A 211 -10.19 -2.02 -9.35
CA ILE A 211 -10.47 -0.83 -10.14
C ILE A 211 -10.91 -1.27 -11.53
N THR A 212 -12.16 -0.95 -11.86
CA THR A 212 -12.79 -1.24 -13.15
C THR A 212 -12.75 -0.01 -14.03
N LEU A 213 -12.17 -0.15 -15.22
CA LEU A 213 -12.02 0.90 -16.22
C LEU A 213 -12.56 0.44 -17.56
N ARG A 214 -12.86 1.40 -18.42
CA ARG A 214 -13.10 1.19 -19.84
C ARG A 214 -11.95 1.84 -20.64
N PRO A 215 -11.23 1.08 -21.49
CA PRO A 215 -10.10 1.57 -22.24
C PRO A 215 -10.56 2.45 -23.41
N GLY A 216 -9.78 3.50 -23.69
CA GLY A 216 -9.92 4.38 -24.85
C GLY A 216 -9.44 3.70 -26.14
N ASP A 217 -8.65 4.38 -26.95
CA ASP A 217 -8.29 3.94 -28.30
C ASP A 217 -7.37 2.70 -28.35
N ALA A 218 -7.57 1.86 -29.37
CA ALA A 218 -6.69 0.72 -29.65
C ALA A 218 -5.28 1.19 -30.05
N GLY A 219 -4.28 0.38 -29.75
CA GLY A 219 -2.87 0.72 -29.95
C GLY A 219 -2.26 1.59 -28.85
N THR A 220 -3.05 2.00 -27.84
CA THR A 220 -2.55 2.67 -26.64
C THR A 220 -2.12 1.67 -25.56
N VAL A 221 -1.41 2.17 -24.55
CA VAL A 221 -1.00 1.40 -23.36
C VAL A 221 -1.56 2.10 -22.14
N ILE A 222 -2.20 1.32 -21.27
CA ILE A 222 -2.72 1.77 -19.98
C ILE A 222 -1.68 1.42 -18.92
N GLU A 223 -1.29 2.42 -18.14
CA GLU A 223 -0.23 2.33 -17.15
C GLU A 223 -0.74 2.78 -15.78
N PRO A 224 -1.23 1.86 -14.94
CA PRO A 224 -1.60 2.16 -13.56
C PRO A 224 -0.39 2.61 -12.75
N THR A 225 -0.57 3.62 -11.91
CA THR A 225 0.46 4.16 -11.02
C THR A 225 -0.10 4.35 -9.61
N LEU A 226 0.79 4.40 -8.61
CA LEU A 226 0.47 5.11 -7.36
C LEU A 226 0.26 6.59 -7.68
N ARG A 227 -0.26 7.40 -6.75
CA ARG A 227 -0.40 8.85 -6.98
C ARG A 227 0.97 9.49 -7.31
N ILE A 228 1.04 10.21 -8.43
CA ILE A 228 2.27 10.83 -8.95
C ILE A 228 2.12 12.33 -9.15
N SER A 229 3.24 13.06 -9.18
CA SER A 229 3.21 14.47 -9.59
C SER A 229 2.76 14.62 -11.03
N THR A 230 1.76 15.48 -11.26
CA THR A 230 1.30 15.93 -12.57
C THR A 230 1.25 17.45 -12.63
N ASP A 231 1.02 18.04 -13.80
CA ASP A 231 0.83 19.50 -13.91
C ASP A 231 -0.32 20.02 -13.03
N SER A 232 -1.35 19.21 -12.81
CA SER A 232 -2.50 19.51 -11.94
C SER A 232 -2.31 19.09 -10.49
N ASP A 233 -1.27 18.32 -10.19
CA ASP A 233 -0.96 17.77 -8.86
C ASP A 233 0.56 17.78 -8.65
N PRO A 234 1.21 18.95 -8.59
CA PRO A 234 2.66 19.03 -8.62
C PRO A 234 3.31 18.47 -7.35
N ASP A 235 2.57 18.45 -6.24
CA ASP A 235 3.10 18.17 -4.92
C ASP A 235 3.00 16.70 -4.47
N ALA A 236 2.40 15.83 -5.29
CA ALA A 236 2.27 14.40 -4.97
C ALA A 236 3.61 13.69 -4.72
N ASN A 237 4.68 14.09 -5.39
CA ASN A 237 6.04 13.60 -5.12
C ASN A 237 6.84 14.55 -4.21
N THR A 238 6.31 15.69 -3.77
CA THR A 238 7.04 16.61 -2.89
C THR A 238 7.25 15.97 -1.52
N PHE A 239 8.49 15.91 -1.03
CA PHE A 239 8.82 15.28 0.24
C PHE A 239 8.02 15.87 1.41
N GLY A 240 7.23 15.03 2.09
CA GLY A 240 6.45 15.45 3.25
C GLY A 240 5.17 16.20 2.89
N SER A 241 4.78 16.20 1.62
CA SER A 241 3.50 16.75 1.19
C SER A 241 2.35 15.89 1.69
N ALA A 242 1.24 16.54 2.01
CA ALA A 242 -0.03 15.85 2.27
C ALA A 242 -0.59 15.15 1.02
N ASP A 243 -0.07 15.49 -0.16
CA ASP A 243 -0.39 14.87 -1.45
C ASP A 243 0.37 13.57 -1.73
N ASN A 244 1.31 13.21 -0.86
CA ASN A 244 2.05 11.97 -0.99
C ASN A 244 1.11 10.75 -1.04
N PHE A 245 1.46 9.76 -1.86
CA PHE A 245 0.60 8.60 -2.11
C PHE A 245 0.22 7.84 -0.84
N PHE A 246 1.00 7.93 0.24
CA PHE A 246 0.69 7.29 1.50
C PHE A 246 0.78 8.26 2.66
N ARG A 247 -0.26 8.20 3.50
CA ARG A 247 -0.37 8.95 4.74
C ARG A 247 -0.92 8.09 5.86
N THR A 248 -0.41 8.29 7.06
CA THR A 248 -1.00 7.71 8.27
C THR A 248 -0.60 8.50 9.51
N ILE A 249 -1.32 8.27 10.62
CA ILE A 249 -0.98 8.77 11.94
C ILE A 249 -0.61 7.58 12.82
N ALA A 250 0.65 7.53 13.22
CA ALA A 250 1.12 6.59 14.22
C ALA A 250 0.98 7.18 15.61
N VAL A 251 0.34 6.45 16.52
CA VAL A 251 0.23 6.84 17.93
C VAL A 251 1.22 6.03 18.74
N SER A 252 2.14 6.72 19.40
CA SER A 252 3.19 6.11 20.21
C SER A 252 3.05 6.50 21.67
N HIS A 253 3.25 5.55 22.58
CA HIS A 253 3.23 5.75 24.02
C HIS A 253 4.65 5.78 24.59
N ASN A 254 4.92 6.76 25.44
CA ASN A 254 6.12 6.81 26.27
C ASN A 254 5.77 7.26 27.70
N ASN A 255 6.79 7.47 28.54
CA ASN A 255 6.58 7.89 29.94
C ASN A 255 5.87 9.25 30.10
N ALA A 256 5.79 10.07 29.05
CA ALA A 256 5.07 11.34 29.03
C ALA A 256 3.61 11.21 28.54
N GLY A 257 3.21 10.03 28.07
CA GLY A 257 1.88 9.74 27.54
C GLY A 257 1.88 9.33 26.07
N ASP A 258 0.70 9.36 25.47
CA ASP A 258 0.49 9.11 24.05
C ASP A 258 0.86 10.34 23.21
N SER A 259 1.36 10.09 22.01
CA SER A 259 1.78 11.13 21.08
C SER A 259 1.51 10.71 19.64
N ASP A 260 1.06 11.68 18.85
CA ASP A 260 0.73 11.49 17.44
C ASP A 260 1.94 11.88 16.58
N THR A 261 2.30 11.00 15.65
CA THR A 261 3.24 11.28 14.58
C THR A 261 2.57 11.06 13.25
N ILE A 262 2.49 12.12 12.44
CA ILE A 262 2.01 12.02 11.07
C ILE A 262 3.15 11.52 10.19
N VAL A 263 2.83 10.58 9.31
CA VAL A 263 3.75 9.99 8.34
C VAL A 263 3.25 10.32 6.94
N TYR A 264 4.09 10.97 6.14
CA TYR A 264 3.86 11.21 4.71
C TYR A 264 4.95 10.50 3.93
N CYS A 265 4.61 9.65 2.97
CA CYS A 265 5.61 8.91 2.19
C CYS A 265 5.37 9.07 0.70
N ALA A 266 6.40 9.49 -0.03
CA ALA A 266 6.45 9.44 -1.49
C ALA A 266 7.23 8.20 -1.96
N PRO A 267 6.89 7.60 -3.12
CA PRO A 267 7.72 6.55 -3.70
C PRO A 267 9.03 7.16 -4.23
N LEU A 268 10.09 6.34 -4.23
CA LEU A 268 11.40 6.61 -4.83
C LEU A 268 11.62 5.66 -5.99
N ASP A 269 12.33 6.13 -7.01
CA ASP A 269 12.51 5.37 -8.23
C ASP A 269 13.60 4.38 -7.89
N PRO A 270 13.51 3.13 -8.37
CA PRO A 270 14.69 2.30 -8.37
C PRO A 270 15.78 3.07 -9.13
N PRO A 271 17.02 3.11 -8.62
CA PRO A 271 18.11 3.71 -9.39
C PRO A 271 18.12 3.04 -10.77
N PRO A 272 18.28 3.78 -11.87
CA PRO A 272 18.49 3.16 -13.17
C PRO A 272 19.65 2.19 -13.05
N SER A 273 19.61 1.08 -13.80
CA SER A 273 20.59 -0.01 -13.74
C SER A 273 22.05 0.38 -14.03
N GLU A 274 22.33 1.68 -14.23
CA GLU A 274 23.64 2.26 -14.51
C GLU A 274 23.98 3.43 -13.56
N VAL A 275 24.04 3.22 -12.24
CA VAL A 275 24.73 4.19 -11.35
C VAL A 275 25.57 3.50 -10.29
N VAL A 276 26.71 2.96 -10.72
CA VAL A 276 27.90 2.83 -9.87
C VAL A 276 28.72 4.12 -10.03
N ALA A 277 28.21 5.25 -9.53
CA ALA A 277 28.92 6.54 -9.61
C ALA A 277 28.66 7.49 -8.42
N GLY A 278 28.26 6.96 -7.26
CA GLY A 278 27.90 7.75 -6.08
C GLY A 278 29.03 7.98 -5.06
N LEU A 279 30.30 7.98 -5.44
CA LEU A 279 31.42 8.11 -4.49
C LEU A 279 32.04 9.52 -4.38
N LEU A 280 31.54 10.53 -5.11
CA LEU A 280 32.25 11.83 -5.19
C LEU A 280 31.48 13.09 -4.76
N HIS A 281 30.17 13.04 -4.49
CA HIS A 281 29.42 14.26 -4.11
C HIS A 281 28.30 13.98 -3.09
N PRO A 282 28.58 14.08 -1.77
CA PRO A 282 27.60 13.79 -0.73
C PRO A 282 26.43 14.79 -0.64
N GLU A 283 26.53 15.97 -1.27
CA GLU A 283 25.42 16.94 -1.34
C GLU A 283 24.47 16.71 -2.53
N LEU A 284 24.82 15.83 -3.48
CA LEU A 284 23.92 15.32 -4.52
C LEU A 284 23.20 14.03 -4.09
N LEU A 285 23.37 13.60 -2.83
CA LEU A 285 22.74 12.41 -2.24
C LEU A 285 21.38 12.69 -1.57
N ARG A 286 20.73 13.81 -1.88
CA ARG A 286 19.27 13.84 -1.66
C ARG A 286 18.68 12.98 -2.77
N PRO A 287 17.98 11.87 -2.47
CA PRO A 287 17.21 11.18 -3.49
C PRO A 287 16.36 12.24 -4.17
N GLN A 288 16.51 12.44 -5.48
CA GLN A 288 15.51 13.22 -6.19
C GLN A 288 14.21 12.47 -6.01
N VAL A 289 13.25 13.10 -5.33
CA VAL A 289 11.87 12.62 -5.28
C VAL A 289 11.34 12.83 -6.68
N ASN A 290 11.42 11.81 -7.51
CA ASN A 290 11.05 11.95 -8.91
C ASN A 290 10.45 10.67 -9.48
N ALA A 291 9.60 10.01 -8.68
CA ALA A 291 9.48 8.56 -8.78
C ALA A 291 8.12 7.92 -8.52
N GLY A 292 7.05 8.72 -8.56
CA GLY A 292 5.71 8.14 -8.67
C GLY A 292 5.47 7.53 -10.05
N GLY A 293 6.15 8.04 -11.09
CA GLY A 293 5.79 7.82 -12.50
C GLY A 293 6.06 6.42 -13.06
N MET A 294 6.43 5.44 -12.24
CA MET A 294 6.62 4.07 -12.72
C MET A 294 5.25 3.41 -12.98
N PRO A 295 5.01 2.91 -14.20
CA PRO A 295 3.91 2.00 -14.47
C PRO A 295 4.02 0.75 -13.60
N LEU A 296 3.00 0.47 -12.79
CA LEU A 296 2.89 -0.78 -12.03
C LEU A 296 2.66 -1.96 -12.98
N ALA A 297 1.93 -1.73 -14.07
CA ALA A 297 1.73 -2.66 -15.16
C ALA A 297 1.61 -1.90 -16.50
N SER A 298 1.82 -2.60 -17.61
CA SER A 298 1.55 -2.09 -18.96
C SER A 298 0.49 -2.96 -19.62
N ILE A 299 -0.71 -2.42 -19.82
CA ILE A 299 -1.86 -3.13 -20.37
C ILE A 299 -2.11 -2.62 -21.78
N LYS A 300 -1.98 -3.49 -22.79
CA LYS A 300 -2.18 -3.09 -24.20
C LYS A 300 -3.66 -3.01 -24.55
N VAL A 301 -4.06 -1.93 -25.23
CA VAL A 301 -5.41 -1.85 -25.81
C VAL A 301 -5.39 -2.40 -27.22
N VAL A 302 -6.16 -3.45 -27.47
CA VAL A 302 -6.32 -4.11 -28.78
C VAL A 302 -7.71 -3.82 -29.36
N ASP A 303 -7.88 -4.10 -30.65
CA ASP A 303 -9.18 -3.99 -31.35
C ASP A 303 -10.13 -5.15 -31.04
#